data_AF-A0A7K5WQA8-F1
#
_entry.id   AF-A0A7K5WQA8-F1
#
_cell.length_a   1.000
_cell.length_b   1.000
_cell.length_c   1.000
_cell.angle_alpha   90.00
_cell.angle_beta   90.00
_cell.angle_gamma   90.00
#
_symmetry.space_group_name_H-M   'P 1'
#
loop_
_entity.id
_entity.type
_entity.pdbx_description
1 polymer ?
#
loop_
_entity_poly.entity_id
_entity_poly.type
_entity_poly.pdbx_seq_one_letter_code
_entity_poly.pdbx_strand_id
1 'polypeptide(L)' 'TQKSASDYNNFDREFLSEKPKLSYSDKNLIESMDQSAFDGFSFINPKFEQILNK' A
#
# COMPACT_ATOMS: atom_id res chain seq x y z
N THR A 1 3.18 23.53 10.29
CA THR A 1 1.83 23.67 9.67
C THR A 1 1.85 22.96 8.34
N GLN A 2 0.83 22.13 8.06
CA GLN A 2 0.69 21.44 6.77
C GLN A 2 0.38 22.46 5.67
N LYS A 3 1.20 22.51 4.62
CA LYS A 3 1.15 23.54 3.57
C LYS A 3 0.22 23.17 2.39
N SER A 4 0.01 21.88 2.15
CA SER A 4 -0.87 21.35 1.11
C SER A 4 -1.35 19.94 1.46
N ALA A 5 -2.34 19.42 0.74
CA ALA A 5 -2.84 18.06 0.91
C ALA A 5 -1.76 16.97 0.67
N SER A 6 -0.71 17.29 -0.10
CA SER A 6 0.42 16.40 -0.40
C SER A 6 1.69 16.70 0.41
N ASP A 7 1.61 17.60 1.39
CA ASP A 7 2.76 17.99 2.20
C ASP A 7 3.24 16.83 3.08
N TYR A 8 4.55 16.58 3.05
CA TYR A 8 5.22 15.50 3.77
C TYR A 8 6.28 15.98 4.78
N ASN A 9 6.27 17.28 5.14
CA ASN A 9 7.26 17.86 6.06
C ASN A 9 7.29 17.24 7.48
N ASN A 10 6.27 16.47 7.86
CA ASN A 10 6.21 15.78 9.16
C ASN A 10 6.71 14.32 9.10
N PHE A 11 7.21 13.86 7.96
CA PHE A 11 7.80 12.53 7.79
C PHE A 11 9.33 12.60 7.83
N ASP A 12 9.98 11.53 8.29
CA ASP A 12 11.43 11.45 8.33
C ASP A 12 12.04 11.50 6.92
N ARG A 13 13.14 12.24 6.78
CA ARG A 13 13.85 12.40 5.51
C ARG A 13 14.45 11.09 5.01
N GLU A 14 14.80 10.16 5.91
CA GLU A 14 15.34 8.86 5.50
C GLU A 14 14.37 8.15 4.53
N PHE A 15 13.09 8.04 4.89
CA PHE A 15 12.07 7.43 4.03
C PHE A 15 11.75 8.23 2.77
N LEU A 16 11.83 9.57 2.84
CA LEU A 16 11.54 10.43 1.70
C LEU A 16 12.68 10.49 0.67
N SER A 17 13.90 10.15 1.09
CA SER A 17 15.08 10.17 0.24
C SER A 17 15.17 8.95 -0.69
N GLU A 18 14.55 7.83 -0.29
CA GLU A 18 14.47 6.63 -1.11
C GLU A 18 13.37 6.76 -2.18
N LYS A 19 13.67 6.31 -3.40
CA LYS A 19 12.65 6.23 -4.46
C LYS A 19 11.65 5.11 -4.14
N PRO A 20 10.34 5.35 -4.26
CA PRO A 20 9.33 4.31 -4.02
C PRO A 20 9.54 3.16 -5.00
N LYS A 21 9.67 1.94 -4.46
CA LYS A 21 9.90 0.72 -5.24
C LYS A 21 9.22 -0.48 -4.58
N LEU A 22 8.81 -1.44 -5.39
CA LEU A 22 8.37 -2.76 -4.91
C LEU A 22 9.59 -3.69 -4.87
N SER A 23 9.85 -4.29 -3.71
CA SER A 23 10.88 -5.31 -3.57
C SER A 23 10.49 -6.57 -4.32
N TYR A 24 11.48 -7.27 -4.87
CA TYR A 24 11.27 -8.59 -5.44
C TYR A 24 10.87 -9.59 -4.36
N SER A 25 9.98 -10.51 -4.72
CA SER A 25 9.60 -11.65 -3.89
C SER A 25 10.11 -12.95 -4.52
N ASP A 26 10.37 -13.94 -3.69
CA ASP A 26 10.76 -15.28 -4.16
C ASP A 26 9.51 -16.03 -4.66
N LYS A 27 9.53 -16.42 -5.93
CA LYS A 27 8.42 -17.13 -6.57
C LYS A 27 8.16 -18.50 -5.95
N ASN A 28 9.22 -19.23 -5.60
CA ASN A 28 9.08 -20.58 -5.02
C ASN A 28 8.41 -20.50 -3.64
N LEU A 29 8.72 -19.43 -2.89
CA LEU A 29 8.06 -19.17 -1.61
C LEU A 29 6.58 -18.83 -1.81
N ILE A 30 6.26 -17.95 -2.76
CA ILE A 30 4.86 -17.59 -3.06
C ILE A 30 4.05 -18.83 -3.48
N GLU A 31 4.61 -19.69 -4.33
CA GLU A 31 3.94 -20.88 -4.86
C GLU A 31 3.72 -21.97 -3.80
N SER A 32 4.56 -22.00 -2.75
CA SER A 32 4.44 -22.98 -1.65
C SER A 32 3.60 -22.49 -0.47
N MET A 33 3.20 -21.22 -0.47
CA MET A 33 2.33 -20.65 0.57
C MET A 33 0.88 -21.11 0.41
N ASP A 34 0.26 -21.43 1.55
CA ASP A 34 -1.19 -21.62 1.63
C ASP A 34 -1.91 -20.30 1.38
N GLN A 35 -2.58 -20.19 0.23
CA GLN A 35 -3.29 -18.97 -0.17
C GLN A 35 -4.55 -18.73 0.66
N SER A 36 -5.15 -19.77 1.25
CA SER A 36 -6.35 -19.63 2.09
C SER A 36 -6.08 -18.84 3.37
N ALA A 37 -4.81 -18.69 3.76
CA ALA A 37 -4.40 -17.82 4.86
C ALA A 37 -4.78 -16.34 4.63
N PHE A 38 -5.06 -15.94 3.38
CA PHE A 38 -5.46 -14.59 3.01
C PHE A 38 -6.95 -14.48 2.63
N ASP A 39 -7.74 -15.53 2.87
CA ASP A 39 -9.19 -15.48 2.64
C ASP A 39 -9.83 -14.36 3.47
N GLY A 40 -10.67 -13.55 2.83
CA GLY A 40 -11.31 -12.39 3.47
C GLY A 40 -10.40 -11.16 3.66
N PHE A 41 -9.17 -11.16 3.13
CA PHE A 41 -8.26 -10.02 3.23
C PHE A 41 -8.80 -8.74 2.58
N SER A 42 -9.46 -8.88 1.42
CA SER A 42 -9.97 -7.74 0.66
C SER A 42 -11.16 -7.07 1.37
N PHE A 43 -10.99 -5.81 1.74
CA PHE A 43 -12.06 -4.95 2.27
C PHE A 43 -12.05 -3.60 1.54
N ILE A 44 -13.23 -3.14 1.12
CA ILE A 44 -13.42 -1.80 0.56
C ILE A 44 -14.36 -1.03 1.48
N ASN A 45 -13.97 0.20 1.84
CA ASN A 45 -14.86 1.09 2.55
C ASN A 45 -16.03 1.49 1.63
N PRO A 46 -17.30 1.30 2.02
CA PRO A 46 -18.46 1.64 1.15
C PRO A 46 -18.49 3.10 0.70
N LYS A 47 -17.91 4.03 1.47
CA LYS A 47 -17.79 5.45 1.06
C LYS A 47 -16.80 5.64 -0.09
N PHE A 48 -15.83 4.73 -0.24
CA PHE A 48 -14.81 4.77 -1.28
C PHE A 48 -15.29 4.19 -2.61
N GLU A 49 -16.30 3.31 -2.61
CA GLU A 49 -16.90 2.75 -3.83
C GLU A 49 -17.38 3.84 -4.80
N GLN A 50 -17.85 4.97 -4.27
CA GLN A 50 -18.29 6.11 -5.07
C GLN A 50 -17.17 6.82 -5.83
N ILE A 51 -15.92 6.70 -5.35
CA ILE A 51 -14.73 7.30 -5.98
C ILE A 51 -14.18 6.39 -7.07
N LEU A 52 -14.26 5.07 -6.87
CA LEU A 52 -13.80 4.06 -7.83
C LEU A 52 -14.65 3.96 -9.10
N ASN A 53 -15.94 4.28 -9.00
CA ASN A 53 -16.92 4.18 -10.11
C ASN A 53 -16.99 5.43 -11.02
N LYS A 54 -15.99 6.32 -10.96
CA LYS A 54 -15.87 7.50 -11.83
C LYS A 54 -14.70 7.36 -12.79
#